data_AF-A0A1I3Y004-F1
#
_entry.id   AF-A0A1I3Y004-F1
#
_cell.length_a   1.000
_cell.length_b   1.000
_cell.length_c   1.000
_cell.angle_alpha   90.00
_cell.angle_beta   90.00
_cell.angle_gamma   90.00
#
_symmetry.space_group_name_H-M   'P 1'
#
loop_
_entity.id
_entity.type
_entity.pdbx_description
1 polymer ?
#
loop_
_entity_poly.entity_id
_entity_poly.type
_entity_poly.pdbx_seq_one_letter_code
_entity_poly.pdbx_strand_id
1 'polypeptide(L)'
;MNKENKKVGNRLYFMNDKNIRDGLVAQRVKAENIAALLLDKGILVSQKSTKEELLDIVQKVRFDFYDYRYLCLLLENPDRRDSQSTSEIPEKCTKGNITKAFQDVKKSMSDDEISLTLTSASATKFSIEANYVDVDYSKAPMRQRTRKKGIIEIEVNRENGETSIHFPATDVGKEVKNKLVKAISEQLQTQVTPIEIDYEHATTKERTEFFTRLIKLENYDVYDVVNVNVKNIGSDKDENESDFTGQVRKAVLSGQELLASKIYDSFPSDKYHIYKIVWKVREIIPNVGSEQSDCYAVEAQFDNPDKSKGFRYQVKTVQRYSRGSLNATPSNSLNKHEAEKLSKLIYKTALSIYTEMMQSKD
;
A
#
# COMPACT_ATOMS: atom_id res chain seq x y z
N MET A 1 -15.23 -24.78 28.40
CA MET A 1 -14.41 -24.20 27.32
C MET A 1 -15.37 -23.64 26.27
N ASN A 2 -15.40 -22.32 26.05
CA ASN A 2 -16.37 -21.68 25.16
C ASN A 2 -16.10 -22.10 23.69
N LYS A 3 -17.15 -22.16 22.84
CA LYS A 3 -17.02 -22.55 21.42
C LYS A 3 -16.06 -21.63 20.66
N GLU A 4 -15.97 -20.36 21.05
CA GLU A 4 -14.97 -19.42 20.53
C GLU A 4 -13.54 -19.90 20.81
N ASN A 5 -13.20 -20.29 22.04
CA ASN A 5 -11.82 -20.70 22.40
C ASN A 5 -11.31 -21.92 21.63
N LYS A 6 -12.22 -22.78 21.12
CA LYS A 6 -11.85 -23.92 20.26
C LYS A 6 -11.53 -23.51 18.82
N LYS A 7 -12.11 -22.41 18.32
CA LYS A 7 -11.83 -21.90 16.97
C LYS A 7 -10.54 -21.09 16.89
N VAL A 8 -10.20 -20.34 17.95
CA VAL A 8 -9.12 -19.35 17.88
C VAL A 8 -7.82 -19.73 18.61
N GLY A 9 -7.84 -20.83 19.36
CA GLY A 9 -6.80 -21.15 20.34
C GLY A 9 -6.80 -20.19 21.52
N ASN A 10 -6.23 -20.60 22.65
CA ASN A 10 -6.01 -19.70 23.78
C ASN A 10 -4.91 -18.69 23.39
N ARG A 11 -5.29 -17.55 22.80
CA ARG A 11 -4.35 -16.47 22.48
C ARG A 11 -4.10 -15.64 23.74
N LEU A 12 -3.26 -16.16 24.64
CA LEU A 12 -2.73 -15.45 25.81
C LEU A 12 -1.80 -14.31 25.35
N TYR A 13 -2.37 -13.20 24.86
CA TYR A 13 -1.61 -11.97 24.72
C TYR A 13 -1.71 -11.17 26.02
N PHE A 14 -0.78 -11.41 26.95
CA PHE A 14 -0.70 -10.63 28.18
C PHE A 14 0.24 -9.44 27.96
N MET A 15 -0.34 -8.25 27.84
CA MET A 15 0.41 -7.01 27.89
C MET A 15 0.91 -6.79 29.31
N ASN A 16 2.18 -6.46 29.46
CA ASN A 16 2.78 -6.08 30.75
C ASN A 16 3.07 -4.58 30.82
N ASP A 17 3.44 -4.10 32.00
CA ASP A 17 3.72 -2.68 32.25
C ASP A 17 4.80 -2.11 31.33
N LYS A 18 5.77 -2.94 30.92
CA LYS A 18 6.78 -2.56 29.92
C LYS A 18 6.13 -2.23 28.59
N ASN A 19 5.16 -3.03 28.13
CA ASN A 19 4.47 -2.77 26.87
C ASN A 19 3.68 -1.46 26.92
N ILE A 20 3.03 -1.18 28.05
CA ILE A 20 2.30 0.08 28.27
C ILE A 20 3.27 1.27 28.24
N ARG A 21 4.39 1.17 28.96
CA ARG A 21 5.43 2.20 28.95
C ARG A 21 5.97 2.46 27.54
N ASP A 22 6.31 1.41 26.80
CA ASP A 22 6.80 1.52 25.41
C ASP A 22 5.75 2.19 24.51
N GLY A 23 4.47 1.90 24.72
CA GLY A 23 3.35 2.56 24.05
C GLY A 23 3.27 4.05 24.36
N LEU A 24 3.32 4.43 25.63
CA LEU A 24 3.24 5.83 26.08
C LEU A 24 4.43 6.68 25.58
N VAL A 25 5.62 6.10 25.52
CA VAL A 25 6.84 6.77 25.06
C VAL A 25 6.82 6.98 23.54
N ALA A 26 6.08 6.16 22.78
CA ALA A 26 6.03 6.26 21.32
C ALA A 26 5.74 7.68 20.82
N GLN A 27 6.41 8.10 19.73
CA GLN A 27 6.31 9.47 19.18
C GLN A 27 4.87 9.89 18.81
N ARG A 28 3.99 8.93 18.50
CA ARG A 28 2.58 9.20 18.19
C ARG A 28 1.75 9.61 19.39
N VAL A 29 2.14 9.17 20.58
CA VAL A 29 1.48 9.57 21.83
C VAL A 29 2.02 10.94 22.22
N LYS A 30 1.17 11.96 22.11
CA LYS A 30 1.52 13.34 22.46
C LYS A 30 1.23 13.62 23.95
N ALA A 31 1.79 14.70 24.48
CA ALA A 31 1.54 15.15 25.85
C ALA A 31 0.02 15.32 26.12
N GLU A 32 -0.70 15.91 25.17
CA GLU A 32 -2.16 16.07 25.22
C GLU A 32 -2.92 14.75 25.43
N ASN A 33 -2.45 13.66 24.83
CA ASN A 33 -3.07 12.35 24.95
C ASN A 33 -2.88 11.77 26.36
N ILE A 34 -1.70 11.99 26.96
CA ILE A 34 -1.40 11.54 28.32
C ILE A 34 -2.19 12.39 29.33
N ALA A 35 -2.29 13.70 29.09
CA ALA A 35 -3.11 14.59 29.90
C ALA A 35 -4.60 14.17 29.86
N ALA A 36 -5.12 13.78 28.69
CA ALA A 36 -6.48 13.26 28.56
C ALA A 36 -6.69 11.96 29.36
N LEU A 37 -5.72 11.04 29.34
CA LEU A 37 -5.77 9.81 30.13
C LEU A 37 -5.78 10.10 31.64
N LEU A 38 -4.93 11.03 32.10
CA LEU A 38 -4.90 11.45 33.50
C LEU A 38 -6.21 12.15 33.91
N LEU A 39 -6.78 12.97 33.04
CA LEU A 39 -8.05 13.65 33.27
C LEU A 39 -9.21 12.66 33.42
N ASP A 40 -9.28 11.62 32.58
CA ASP A 40 -10.30 10.55 32.69
C ASP A 40 -10.24 9.84 34.05
N LYS A 41 -9.06 9.84 34.67
CA LYS A 41 -8.82 9.30 36.02
C LYS A 41 -8.99 10.33 37.13
N GLY A 42 -9.50 11.53 36.82
CA GLY A 42 -9.73 12.62 37.77
C GLY A 42 -8.45 13.36 38.19
N ILE A 43 -7.34 13.18 37.49
CA ILE A 43 -6.06 13.84 37.79
C ILE A 43 -5.92 15.06 36.89
N LEU A 44 -5.98 16.25 37.49
CA LEU A 44 -5.77 17.51 36.78
C LEU A 44 -4.27 17.80 36.64
N VAL A 45 -3.84 18.08 35.42
CA VAL A 45 -2.45 18.45 35.08
C VAL A 45 -2.40 19.78 34.36
N SER A 46 -1.26 20.45 34.42
CA SER A 46 -1.05 21.72 33.72
C SER A 46 -0.99 21.49 32.20
N GLN A 47 -1.59 22.38 31.41
CA GLN A 47 -1.46 22.37 29.95
C GLN A 47 -0.02 22.62 29.47
N LYS A 48 0.85 23.15 30.35
CA LYS A 48 2.26 23.40 30.07
C LYS A 48 3.16 22.22 30.43
N SER A 49 2.62 21.15 31.02
CA SER A 49 3.41 19.98 31.39
C SER A 49 4.02 19.32 30.15
N THR A 50 5.30 18.99 30.26
CA THR A 50 6.05 18.23 29.25
C THR A 50 5.57 16.78 29.21
N LYS A 51 5.87 16.08 28.11
CA LYS A 51 5.52 14.66 27.99
C LYS A 51 6.20 13.83 29.09
N GLU A 52 7.44 14.14 29.41
CA GLU A 52 8.25 13.49 30.43
C GLU A 52 7.64 13.65 31.83
N GLU A 53 7.22 14.86 32.20
CA GLU A 53 6.54 15.12 33.47
C GLU A 53 5.22 14.35 33.58
N LEU A 54 4.43 14.31 32.51
CA LEU A 54 3.18 13.55 32.48
C LEU A 54 3.41 12.05 32.57
N LEU A 55 4.49 11.53 31.98
CA LEU A 55 4.88 10.13 32.08
C LEU A 55 5.24 9.74 33.53
N ASP A 56 5.93 10.60 34.28
CA ASP A 56 6.27 10.34 35.69
C ASP A 56 5.03 10.25 36.60
N ILE A 57 3.98 10.97 36.23
CA ILE A 57 2.68 10.90 36.92
C ILE A 57 1.97 9.61 36.50
N VAL A 58 1.81 9.37 35.19
CA VAL A 58 0.97 8.27 34.67
C VAL A 58 1.51 6.89 35.06
N GLN A 59 2.82 6.72 35.23
CA GLN A 59 3.40 5.43 35.65
C GLN A 59 2.98 5.00 37.06
N LYS A 60 2.50 5.93 37.90
CA LYS A 60 2.01 5.66 39.26
C LYS A 60 0.53 5.27 39.27
N VAL A 61 -0.11 5.31 38.11
CA VAL A 61 -1.56 5.14 37.96
C VAL A 61 -1.86 3.76 37.39
N ARG A 62 -2.95 3.14 37.87
CA ARG A 62 -3.39 1.83 37.35
C ARG A 62 -4.06 1.97 35.98
N PHE A 63 -3.62 1.12 35.06
CA PHE A 63 -4.22 0.96 33.74
C PHE A 63 -5.29 -0.11 33.77
N ASP A 64 -6.42 0.19 33.14
CA ASP A 64 -7.49 -0.74 32.88
C ASP A 64 -7.58 -1.10 31.39
N PHE A 65 -8.62 -1.86 31.04
CA PHE A 65 -8.87 -2.28 29.67
C PHE A 65 -9.13 -1.11 28.72
N TYR A 66 -9.81 -0.05 29.17
CA TYR A 66 -10.16 1.10 28.33
C TYR A 66 -8.94 1.97 28.06
N ASP A 67 -8.08 2.18 29.06
CA ASP A 67 -6.78 2.85 28.85
C ASP A 67 -5.95 2.11 27.80
N TYR A 68 -5.92 0.79 27.89
CA TYR A 68 -5.23 -0.05 26.93
C TYR A 68 -5.81 0.12 25.52
N ARG A 69 -7.14 0.07 25.38
CA ARG A 69 -7.82 0.25 24.09
C ARG A 69 -7.56 1.64 23.50
N TYR A 70 -7.56 2.67 24.34
CA TYR A 70 -7.24 4.03 23.93
C TYR A 70 -5.78 4.14 23.45
N LEU A 71 -4.83 3.61 24.21
CA LEU A 71 -3.41 3.65 23.83
C LEU A 71 -3.14 2.87 22.54
N CYS A 72 -3.76 1.70 22.33
CA CYS A 72 -3.70 0.99 21.07
C CYS A 72 -4.23 1.83 19.90
N LEU A 73 -5.37 2.51 20.08
CA LEU A 73 -5.97 3.41 19.07
C LEU A 73 -5.03 4.55 18.67
N LEU A 74 -4.30 5.14 19.63
CA LEU A 74 -3.30 6.18 19.35
C LEU A 74 -2.07 5.66 18.59
N LEU A 75 -1.71 4.40 18.84
CA LEU A 75 -0.55 3.75 18.23
C LEU A 75 -0.86 3.15 16.85
N GLU A 76 -2.14 2.91 16.56
CA GLU A 76 -2.62 2.55 15.23
C GLU A 76 -2.23 3.64 14.21
N ASN A 77 -2.08 3.22 12.95
CA ASN A 77 -1.79 4.13 11.85
C ASN A 77 -2.93 4.05 10.82
N PRO A 78 -4.13 4.59 11.15
CA PRO A 78 -5.31 4.45 10.31
C PRO A 78 -5.11 5.10 8.93
N ASP A 79 -4.28 6.15 8.85
CA ASP A 79 -4.02 6.87 7.60
C ASP A 79 -3.01 6.15 6.68
N ARG A 80 -2.39 5.05 7.13
CA ARG A 80 -1.52 4.28 6.26
C ARG A 80 -2.37 3.50 5.27
N ARG A 81 -2.48 4.06 4.06
CA ARG A 81 -3.04 3.34 2.91
C ARG A 81 -2.11 2.17 2.56
N ASP A 82 -2.72 1.04 2.23
CA ASP A 82 -2.02 -0.08 1.63
C ASP A 82 -1.75 0.24 0.14
N SER A 83 -0.61 -0.24 -0.38
CA SER A 83 -0.38 -0.25 -1.81
C SER A 83 -1.42 -1.12 -2.50
N GLN A 84 -1.75 -0.78 -3.74
CA GLN A 84 -2.73 -1.49 -4.55
C GLN A 84 -2.01 -2.32 -5.62
N SER A 85 -2.68 -3.36 -6.08
CA SER A 85 -2.32 -4.16 -7.23
C SER A 85 -3.57 -4.40 -8.06
N THR A 86 -3.40 -4.70 -9.33
CA THR A 86 -4.49 -5.03 -10.24
C THR A 86 -4.15 -6.27 -11.04
N SER A 87 -5.15 -7.10 -11.28
CA SER A 87 -5.09 -8.23 -12.21
C SER A 87 -6.23 -8.08 -13.22
N GLU A 88 -5.96 -8.33 -14.51
CA GLU A 88 -7.00 -8.36 -15.54
C GLU A 88 -7.41 -9.80 -15.84
N ILE A 89 -8.71 -10.03 -15.94
CA ILE A 89 -9.30 -11.29 -16.39
C ILE A 89 -9.79 -11.05 -17.83
N PRO A 90 -9.23 -11.73 -18.85
CA PRO A 90 -9.60 -11.52 -20.25
C PRO A 90 -11.03 -12.02 -20.60
N GLU A 91 -11.71 -12.67 -19.66
CA GLU A 91 -13.07 -13.18 -19.83
C GLU A 91 -14.16 -12.25 -19.27
N LYS A 92 -15.32 -12.30 -19.92
CA LYS A 92 -16.51 -11.56 -19.50
C LYS A 92 -17.17 -12.18 -18.28
N CYS A 93 -17.03 -11.52 -17.14
CA CYS A 93 -17.70 -11.89 -15.91
C CYS A 93 -19.09 -11.24 -15.80
N THR A 94 -20.12 -12.04 -15.52
CA THR A 94 -21.45 -11.52 -15.21
C THR A 94 -21.62 -11.29 -13.71
N LYS A 95 -22.61 -10.46 -13.33
CA LYS A 95 -23.04 -10.31 -11.93
C LYS A 95 -23.33 -11.66 -11.25
N GLY A 96 -23.90 -12.61 -12.00
CA GLY A 96 -24.20 -13.95 -11.50
C GLY A 96 -22.93 -14.74 -11.16
N ASN A 97 -21.92 -14.72 -12.06
CA ASN A 97 -20.64 -15.39 -11.83
C ASN A 97 -19.92 -14.79 -10.61
N ILE A 98 -19.82 -13.46 -10.55
CA ILE A 98 -19.13 -12.76 -9.46
C ILE A 98 -19.81 -13.02 -8.11
N THR A 99 -21.14 -12.98 -8.06
CA THR A 99 -21.88 -13.20 -6.81
C THR A 99 -21.72 -14.64 -6.31
N LYS A 100 -21.77 -15.64 -7.21
CA LYS A 100 -21.54 -17.04 -6.84
C LYS A 100 -20.11 -17.27 -6.37
N ALA A 101 -19.13 -16.79 -7.13
CA ALA A 101 -17.72 -16.88 -6.78
C ALA A 101 -17.44 -16.24 -5.41
N PHE A 102 -18.03 -15.06 -5.13
CA PHE A 102 -17.94 -14.44 -3.81
C PHE A 102 -18.50 -15.30 -2.68
N GLN A 103 -19.63 -15.99 -2.88
CA GLN A 103 -20.20 -16.86 -1.85
C GLN A 103 -19.29 -18.07 -1.58
N ASP A 104 -18.65 -18.61 -2.61
CA ASP A 104 -17.71 -19.73 -2.47
C ASP A 104 -16.45 -19.28 -1.72
N VAL A 105 -15.90 -18.11 -2.07
CA VAL A 105 -14.78 -17.50 -1.33
C VAL A 105 -15.16 -17.23 0.12
N LYS A 106 -16.33 -16.63 0.37
CA LYS A 106 -16.82 -16.33 1.73
C LYS A 106 -16.98 -17.58 2.60
N LYS A 107 -17.44 -18.69 2.02
CA LYS A 107 -17.48 -19.99 2.72
C LYS A 107 -16.09 -20.54 2.99
N SER A 108 -15.17 -20.43 2.03
CA SER A 108 -13.81 -20.95 2.19
C SER A 108 -12.97 -20.19 3.22
N MET A 109 -13.34 -18.94 3.52
CA MET A 109 -12.63 -18.05 4.44
C MET A 109 -13.38 -17.84 5.76
N SER A 110 -14.43 -18.62 6.05
CA SER A 110 -15.23 -18.43 7.27
C SER A 110 -14.51 -18.88 8.55
N ASP A 111 -13.47 -19.70 8.41
CA ASP A 111 -12.66 -20.18 9.53
C ASP A 111 -11.43 -19.28 9.80
N ASP A 112 -11.03 -18.50 8.81
CA ASP A 112 -10.07 -17.41 8.97
C ASP A 112 -10.83 -16.24 9.63
N GLU A 113 -10.25 -15.51 10.58
CA GLU A 113 -10.91 -14.36 11.26
C GLU A 113 -11.11 -13.14 10.33
N ILE A 114 -11.64 -13.39 9.13
CA ILE A 114 -11.78 -12.49 8.01
C ILE A 114 -13.27 -12.40 7.68
N SER A 115 -13.82 -11.20 7.83
CA SER A 115 -15.20 -10.92 7.45
C SER A 115 -15.26 -10.32 6.05
N LEU A 116 -15.99 -10.97 5.15
CA LEU A 116 -16.18 -10.53 3.77
C LEU A 116 -17.62 -10.06 3.51
N THR A 117 -17.74 -8.87 2.91
CA THR A 117 -19.03 -8.26 2.51
C THR A 117 -18.98 -7.78 1.06
N LEU A 118 -19.90 -8.23 0.23
CA LEU A 118 -20.03 -7.81 -1.16
C LEU A 118 -21.07 -6.69 -1.29
N THR A 119 -20.68 -5.61 -1.96
CA THR A 119 -21.55 -4.51 -2.38
C THR A 119 -21.50 -4.38 -3.91
N SER A 120 -22.65 -4.13 -4.54
CA SER A 120 -22.75 -3.90 -5.99
C SER A 120 -23.23 -2.47 -6.21
N ALA A 121 -22.35 -1.63 -6.77
CA ALA A 121 -22.69 -0.26 -7.12
C ALA A 121 -23.46 -0.20 -8.45
N SER A 122 -23.18 -1.15 -9.35
CA SER A 122 -23.90 -1.32 -10.61
C SER A 122 -23.79 -2.77 -11.10
N ALA A 123 -24.38 -3.07 -12.27
CA ALA A 123 -24.22 -4.38 -12.92
C ALA A 123 -22.76 -4.70 -13.32
N THR A 124 -21.89 -3.69 -13.38
CA THR A 124 -20.50 -3.82 -13.83
C THR A 124 -19.47 -3.40 -12.77
N LYS A 125 -19.91 -2.92 -11.60
CA LYS A 125 -19.02 -2.46 -10.52
C LYS A 125 -19.39 -3.12 -9.20
N PHE A 126 -18.44 -3.83 -8.62
CA PHE A 126 -18.57 -4.56 -7.37
C PHE A 126 -17.44 -4.20 -6.42
N SER A 127 -17.71 -4.30 -5.12
CA SER A 127 -16.73 -4.06 -4.08
C SER A 127 -16.86 -5.12 -2.99
N ILE A 128 -15.76 -5.80 -2.70
CA ILE A 128 -15.65 -6.75 -1.60
C ILE A 128 -14.86 -6.07 -0.49
N GLU A 129 -15.53 -5.82 0.63
CA GLU A 129 -14.90 -5.35 1.85
C GLU A 129 -14.42 -6.54 2.68
N ALA A 130 -13.12 -6.56 2.98
CA ALA A 130 -12.47 -7.54 3.83
C ALA A 130 -12.03 -6.88 5.15
N ASN A 131 -12.62 -7.30 6.26
CA ASN A 131 -12.23 -6.87 7.60
C ASN A 131 -11.44 -7.99 8.28
N TYR A 132 -10.21 -7.72 8.70
CA TYR A 132 -9.30 -8.72 9.25
C TYR A 132 -8.35 -8.11 10.30
N VAL A 133 -7.64 -8.98 11.03
CA VAL A 133 -6.58 -8.57 11.96
C VAL A 133 -5.24 -8.98 11.37
N ASP A 134 -4.42 -7.98 11.06
CA ASP A 134 -3.04 -8.16 10.62
C ASP A 134 -2.12 -8.27 11.85
N VAL A 135 -1.23 -9.26 11.88
CA VAL A 135 -0.34 -9.54 13.01
C VAL A 135 1.11 -9.46 12.56
N ASP A 136 1.82 -8.44 13.03
CA ASP A 136 3.21 -8.18 12.73
C ASP A 136 4.08 -8.37 13.97
N TYR A 137 4.68 -9.55 14.10
CA TYR A 137 5.53 -9.92 15.24
C TYR A 137 6.84 -9.13 15.31
N SER A 138 7.24 -8.42 14.25
CA SER A 138 8.43 -7.56 14.28
C SER A 138 8.20 -6.28 15.09
N LYS A 139 6.94 -5.92 15.36
CA LYS A 139 6.59 -4.70 16.11
C LYS A 139 6.56 -4.95 17.60
N ALA A 140 6.68 -3.85 18.35
CA ALA A 140 6.44 -3.83 19.78
C ALA A 140 5.03 -4.36 20.08
N PRO A 141 4.85 -5.06 21.21
CA PRO A 141 3.61 -5.75 21.56
C PRO A 141 2.30 -5.02 21.25
N MET A 142 2.14 -3.79 21.73
CA MET A 142 0.90 -2.98 21.53
C MET A 142 0.61 -2.61 20.08
N ARG A 143 1.55 -2.85 19.16
CA ARG A 143 1.46 -2.52 17.73
C ARG A 143 1.47 -3.75 16.84
N GLN A 144 1.58 -4.96 17.40
CA GLN A 144 1.63 -6.18 16.61
C GLN A 144 0.30 -6.44 15.91
N ARG A 145 -0.82 -6.23 16.60
CA ARG A 145 -2.16 -6.48 16.05
C ARG A 145 -2.79 -5.18 15.56
N THR A 146 -3.10 -5.12 14.28
CA THR A 146 -3.81 -3.98 13.68
C THR A 146 -5.08 -4.46 13.02
N ARG A 147 -6.21 -3.84 13.35
CA ARG A 147 -7.45 -4.06 12.60
C ARG A 147 -7.31 -3.40 11.24
N LYS A 148 -7.51 -4.17 10.18
CA LYS A 148 -7.42 -3.68 8.81
C LYS A 148 -8.73 -3.89 8.08
N LYS A 149 -8.97 -2.94 7.16
CA LYS A 149 -10.06 -2.98 6.19
C LYS A 149 -9.45 -2.91 4.80
N GLY A 150 -9.54 -3.99 4.06
CA GLY A 150 -9.19 -4.07 2.65
C GLY A 150 -10.44 -3.90 1.79
N ILE A 151 -10.31 -3.19 0.66
CA ILE A 151 -11.39 -3.05 -0.32
C ILE A 151 -10.86 -3.62 -1.64
N ILE A 152 -11.55 -4.63 -2.16
CA ILE A 152 -11.27 -5.23 -3.46
C ILE A 152 -12.37 -4.76 -4.41
N GLU A 153 -12.00 -4.08 -5.48
CA GLU A 153 -12.93 -3.53 -6.46
C GLU A 153 -12.86 -4.35 -7.74
N ILE A 154 -14.03 -4.72 -8.28
CA ILE A 154 -14.16 -5.49 -9.51
C ILE A 154 -14.92 -4.61 -10.51
N GLU A 155 -14.31 -4.33 -11.65
CA GLU A 155 -14.91 -3.53 -12.72
C GLU A 155 -14.96 -4.35 -14.01
N VAL A 156 -16.16 -4.54 -14.56
CA VAL A 156 -16.37 -5.23 -15.84
C VAL A 156 -16.48 -4.18 -16.93
N ASN A 157 -15.54 -4.18 -17.87
CA ASN A 157 -15.56 -3.29 -19.00
C ASN A 157 -16.70 -3.70 -19.96
N ARG A 158 -17.52 -2.72 -20.36
CA ARG A 158 -18.70 -2.97 -21.20
C ARG A 158 -18.35 -3.18 -22.68
N GLU A 159 -17.22 -2.63 -23.12
CA GLU A 159 -16.85 -2.59 -24.54
C GLU A 159 -16.11 -3.86 -24.95
N ASN A 160 -15.05 -4.23 -24.24
CA ASN A 160 -14.25 -5.43 -24.53
C ASN A 160 -14.63 -6.66 -23.68
N GLY A 161 -15.43 -6.47 -22.62
CA GLY A 161 -15.85 -7.54 -21.72
C GLY A 161 -14.81 -7.94 -20.66
N GLU A 162 -13.62 -7.36 -20.66
CA GLU A 162 -12.56 -7.68 -19.70
C GLU A 162 -12.98 -7.29 -18.27
N THR A 163 -12.49 -8.04 -17.28
CA THR A 163 -12.80 -7.81 -15.88
C THR A 163 -11.54 -7.46 -15.10
N SER A 164 -11.45 -6.22 -14.60
CA SER A 164 -10.35 -5.78 -13.75
C SER A 164 -10.65 -6.08 -12.28
N ILE A 165 -9.65 -6.57 -11.57
CA ILE A 165 -9.71 -6.77 -10.11
C ILE A 165 -8.63 -5.91 -9.48
N HIS A 166 -9.04 -4.82 -8.82
CA HIS A 166 -8.17 -3.97 -8.02
C HIS A 166 -8.22 -4.43 -6.56
N PHE A 167 -7.06 -4.65 -5.94
CA PHE A 167 -6.98 -5.17 -4.57
C PHE A 167 -5.81 -4.58 -3.78
N PRO A 168 -5.91 -4.52 -2.44
CA PRO A 168 -4.77 -4.16 -1.61
C PRO A 168 -3.69 -5.23 -1.75
N ALA A 169 -2.44 -4.83 -1.98
CA ALA A 169 -1.28 -5.71 -2.11
C ALA A 169 -0.82 -6.29 -0.75
N THR A 170 -1.77 -6.68 0.10
CA THR A 170 -1.55 -7.38 1.36
C THR A 170 -1.76 -8.87 1.17
N ASP A 171 -1.29 -9.70 2.10
CA ASP A 171 -1.44 -11.16 2.02
C ASP A 171 -2.91 -11.57 1.93
N VAL A 172 -3.78 -10.97 2.76
CA VAL A 172 -5.24 -11.18 2.71
C VAL A 172 -5.84 -10.71 1.38
N GLY A 173 -5.43 -9.54 0.86
CA GLY A 173 -5.92 -9.04 -0.42
C GLY A 173 -5.58 -9.97 -1.58
N LYS A 174 -4.33 -10.47 -1.62
CA LYS A 174 -3.86 -11.47 -2.59
C LYS A 174 -4.59 -12.80 -2.44
N GLU A 175 -4.79 -13.26 -1.21
CA GLU A 175 -5.49 -14.52 -0.94
C GLU A 175 -6.95 -14.46 -1.43
N VAL A 176 -7.68 -13.40 -1.08
CA VAL A 176 -9.05 -13.20 -1.56
C VAL A 176 -9.09 -13.12 -3.08
N LYS A 177 -8.16 -12.36 -3.71
CA LYS A 177 -8.05 -12.30 -5.18
C LYS A 177 -7.82 -13.67 -5.80
N ASN A 178 -6.86 -14.45 -5.30
CA ASN A 178 -6.52 -15.76 -5.84
C ASN A 178 -7.69 -16.74 -5.71
N LYS A 179 -8.35 -16.76 -4.54
CA LYS A 179 -9.56 -17.58 -4.32
C LYS A 179 -10.71 -17.13 -5.23
N LEU A 180 -10.85 -15.82 -5.46
CA LEU A 180 -11.88 -15.26 -6.34
C LEU A 180 -11.64 -15.65 -7.81
N VAL A 181 -10.42 -15.49 -8.33
CA VAL A 181 -10.05 -15.90 -9.69
C VAL A 181 -10.33 -17.40 -9.89
N LYS A 182 -9.93 -18.24 -8.93
CA LYS A 182 -10.18 -19.68 -8.99
C LYS A 182 -11.68 -19.99 -9.04
N ALA A 183 -12.46 -19.37 -8.16
CA ALA A 183 -13.91 -19.55 -8.14
C ALA A 183 -14.57 -19.04 -9.43
N ILE A 184 -14.10 -17.93 -10.00
CA ILE A 184 -14.58 -17.43 -11.31
C ILE A 184 -14.27 -18.46 -12.42
N SER A 185 -13.06 -19.03 -12.44
CA SER A 185 -12.66 -20.07 -13.41
C SER A 185 -13.60 -21.26 -13.37
N GLU A 186 -13.94 -21.73 -12.17
CA GLU A 186 -14.88 -22.84 -11.95
C GLU A 186 -16.29 -22.49 -12.44
N GLN A 187 -16.76 -21.27 -12.19
CA GLN A 187 -18.07 -20.80 -12.64
C GLN A 187 -18.16 -20.60 -14.16
N LEU A 188 -17.03 -20.27 -14.82
CA LEU A 188 -16.93 -20.14 -16.27
C LEU A 188 -16.58 -21.47 -16.98
N GLN A 189 -16.29 -22.53 -16.23
CA GLN A 189 -15.83 -23.82 -16.75
C GLN A 189 -14.65 -23.69 -17.71
N THR A 190 -13.80 -22.68 -17.50
CA THR A 190 -12.68 -22.33 -18.36
C THR A 190 -11.47 -22.00 -17.48
N GLN A 191 -10.27 -22.36 -17.94
CA GLN A 191 -9.04 -21.98 -17.25
C GLN A 191 -8.76 -20.50 -17.48
N VAL A 192 -9.14 -19.67 -16.49
CA VAL A 192 -8.83 -18.24 -16.49
C VAL A 192 -7.40 -18.05 -16.02
N THR A 193 -6.57 -17.42 -16.85
CA THR A 193 -5.23 -16.99 -16.45
C THR A 193 -5.22 -15.47 -16.37
N PRO A 194 -5.18 -14.88 -15.16
CA PRO A 194 -5.13 -13.43 -15.02
C PRO A 194 -3.86 -12.86 -15.65
N ILE A 195 -4.00 -11.72 -16.32
CA ILE A 195 -2.87 -10.94 -16.79
C ILE A 195 -2.34 -10.15 -15.59
N GLU A 196 -1.08 -10.38 -15.26
CA GLU A 196 -0.34 -9.68 -14.22
C GLU A 196 0.96 -9.13 -14.81
N ILE A 197 1.41 -7.99 -14.30
CA ILE A 197 2.67 -7.38 -14.70
C ILE A 197 3.81 -8.19 -14.05
N ASP A 198 4.50 -9.00 -14.86
CA ASP A 198 5.51 -9.96 -14.44
C ASP A 198 6.79 -9.84 -15.28
N TYR A 199 7.93 -9.54 -14.64
CA TYR A 199 9.23 -9.41 -15.29
C TYR A 199 10.23 -10.50 -14.85
N GLU A 200 9.77 -11.66 -14.36
CA GLU A 200 10.67 -12.75 -13.90
C GLU A 200 11.64 -13.20 -14.97
N HIS A 201 11.18 -13.32 -16.22
CA HIS A 201 12.01 -13.74 -17.36
C HIS A 201 12.59 -12.58 -18.16
N ALA A 202 12.41 -11.34 -17.70
CA ALA A 202 12.98 -10.16 -18.34
C ALA A 202 14.41 -9.89 -17.88
N THR A 203 15.20 -9.31 -18.76
CA THR A 203 16.55 -8.81 -18.47
C THR A 203 16.53 -7.66 -17.45
N THR A 204 17.65 -7.41 -16.81
CA THR A 204 17.85 -6.26 -15.91
C THR A 204 17.55 -4.92 -16.59
N LYS A 205 17.95 -4.80 -17.87
CA LYS A 205 17.69 -3.62 -18.69
C LYS A 205 16.19 -3.39 -18.88
N GLU A 206 15.44 -4.43 -19.25
CA GLU A 206 13.98 -4.34 -19.42
C GLU A 206 13.29 -3.99 -18.10
N ARG A 207 13.72 -4.59 -16.97
CA ARG A 207 13.19 -4.27 -15.64
C ARG A 207 13.38 -2.80 -15.26
N THR A 208 14.56 -2.25 -15.57
CA THR A 208 14.86 -0.83 -15.37
C THR A 208 14.06 0.05 -16.32
N GLU A 209 14.00 -0.31 -17.60
CA GLU A 209 13.27 0.41 -18.63
C GLU A 209 11.78 0.54 -18.29
N PHE A 210 11.16 -0.50 -17.75
CA PHE A 210 9.79 -0.46 -17.26
C PHE A 210 9.56 0.71 -16.29
N PHE A 211 10.40 0.87 -15.27
CA PHE A 211 10.25 1.96 -14.30
C PHE A 211 10.60 3.34 -14.90
N THR A 212 11.61 3.41 -15.77
CA THR A 212 11.98 4.66 -16.47
C THR A 212 10.86 5.15 -17.38
N ARG A 213 10.09 4.25 -17.98
CA ARG A 213 8.90 4.59 -18.76
C ARG A 213 7.70 4.92 -17.86
N LEU A 214 7.51 4.17 -16.77
CA LEU A 214 6.37 4.31 -15.86
C LEU A 214 6.26 5.68 -15.20
N ILE A 215 7.39 6.36 -14.93
CA ILE A 215 7.35 7.71 -14.32
C ILE A 215 6.66 8.75 -15.21
N LYS A 216 6.58 8.50 -16.53
CA LYS A 216 5.94 9.39 -17.50
C LYS A 216 4.46 9.04 -17.60
N LEU A 217 3.64 9.78 -16.86
CA LEU A 217 2.19 9.62 -16.86
C LEU A 217 1.54 10.61 -17.83
N GLU A 218 0.53 10.15 -18.58
CA GLU A 218 -0.21 10.99 -19.52
C GLU A 218 -0.89 12.17 -18.81
N ASN A 219 -0.72 13.39 -19.33
CA ASN A 219 -1.23 14.65 -18.74
C ASN A 219 -0.62 15.02 -17.37
N TYR A 220 0.55 14.48 -17.03
CA TYR A 220 1.29 14.86 -15.83
C TYR A 220 2.76 15.13 -16.16
N ASP A 221 3.32 16.17 -15.54
CA ASP A 221 4.76 16.40 -15.52
C ASP A 221 5.40 15.70 -14.32
N VAL A 222 6.60 15.16 -14.53
CA VAL A 222 7.46 14.67 -13.44
C VAL A 222 8.07 15.87 -12.74
N TYR A 223 7.72 16.05 -11.47
CA TYR A 223 8.20 17.16 -10.65
C TYR A 223 9.52 16.83 -9.93
N ASP A 224 9.66 15.60 -9.42
CA ASP A 224 10.82 15.16 -8.64
C ASP A 224 10.90 13.63 -8.58
N VAL A 225 12.09 13.05 -8.42
CA VAL A 225 12.29 11.62 -8.13
C VAL A 225 12.84 11.49 -6.72
N VAL A 226 11.97 11.06 -5.81
CA VAL A 226 12.25 11.07 -4.36
C VAL A 226 13.17 9.93 -3.95
N ASN A 227 12.97 8.74 -4.51
CA ASN A 227 13.72 7.54 -4.13
C ASN A 227 13.70 6.51 -5.26
N VAL A 228 14.84 5.88 -5.51
CA VAL A 228 15.00 4.73 -6.42
C VAL A 228 15.73 3.63 -5.66
N ASN A 229 15.14 2.43 -5.59
CA ASN A 229 15.82 1.27 -5.06
C ASN A 229 16.17 0.30 -6.19
N VAL A 230 17.42 -0.14 -6.16
CA VAL A 230 18.00 -1.08 -7.12
C VAL A 230 18.39 -2.38 -6.41
N LYS A 231 18.33 -3.49 -7.16
CA LYS A 231 18.78 -4.81 -6.72
C LYS A 231 19.94 -5.27 -7.62
N ASN A 232 20.92 -5.94 -7.04
CA ASN A 232 22.05 -6.54 -7.77
C ASN A 232 21.75 -8.02 -8.08
N ILE A 233 21.98 -8.46 -9.31
CA ILE A 233 21.93 -9.87 -9.70
C ILE A 233 23.28 -10.52 -9.35
N GLY A 234 23.32 -11.25 -8.23
CA GLY A 234 24.49 -12.05 -7.83
C GLY A 234 24.92 -11.92 -6.36
N SER A 235 24.26 -11.11 -5.55
CA SER A 235 24.67 -10.83 -4.15
C SER A 235 24.25 -11.91 -3.13
N ASP A 236 23.84 -13.11 -3.54
CA ASP A 236 23.38 -14.15 -2.61
C ASP A 236 24.52 -14.89 -1.89
N LYS A 237 25.79 -14.44 -2.00
CA LYS A 237 26.93 -15.18 -1.44
C LYS A 237 28.02 -14.44 -0.67
N ASP A 238 27.99 -13.12 -0.52
CA ASP A 238 29.03 -12.45 0.28
C ASP A 238 28.45 -11.33 1.15
N GLU A 239 28.33 -11.60 2.46
CA GLU A 239 27.96 -10.64 3.51
C GLU A 239 29.04 -9.56 3.75
N ASN A 240 30.11 -9.50 2.93
CA ASN A 240 31.29 -8.67 3.17
C ASN A 240 31.68 -7.72 2.02
N GLU A 241 30.82 -7.48 1.01
CA GLU A 241 31.05 -6.36 0.08
C GLU A 241 30.22 -5.12 0.42
N SER A 242 30.98 -4.09 0.79
CA SER A 242 30.63 -2.77 1.27
C SER A 242 29.69 -1.92 0.40
N ASP A 243 28.80 -1.20 1.10
CA ASP A 243 28.32 0.18 0.89
C ASP A 243 27.44 0.59 -0.31
N PHE A 244 27.17 -0.27 -1.30
CA PHE A 244 26.30 0.10 -2.45
C PHE A 244 24.94 -0.62 -2.51
N THR A 245 24.64 -1.48 -1.53
CA THR A 245 23.41 -2.29 -1.54
C THR A 245 22.19 -1.49 -1.06
N GLY A 246 21.41 -0.98 -2.01
CA GLY A 246 19.94 -0.98 -1.88
C GLY A 246 19.20 0.34 -1.65
N GLN A 247 19.87 1.49 -1.54
CA GLN A 247 19.21 2.80 -1.52
C GLN A 247 20.08 3.84 -2.22
N VAL A 248 19.69 4.23 -3.44
CA VAL A 248 20.27 5.43 -4.03
C VAL A 248 19.70 6.61 -3.25
N ARG A 249 20.55 7.26 -2.45
CA ARG A 249 20.18 8.40 -1.62
C ARG A 249 19.60 9.50 -2.49
N LYS A 250 18.29 9.72 -2.34
CA LYS A 250 17.53 10.97 -2.59
C LYS A 250 18.19 11.87 -3.64
N ALA A 251 18.00 11.55 -4.91
CA ALA A 251 18.42 12.43 -5.98
C ALA A 251 17.46 13.64 -6.00
N VAL A 252 17.85 14.74 -5.36
CA VAL A 252 17.16 16.03 -5.57
C VAL A 252 17.61 16.53 -6.94
N LEU A 253 16.92 16.10 -7.99
CA LEU A 253 17.14 16.58 -9.34
C LEU A 253 15.86 17.30 -9.78
N SER A 254 15.77 18.59 -9.48
CA SER A 254 14.70 19.43 -10.02
C SER A 254 14.99 19.75 -11.49
N GLY A 255 14.19 19.22 -12.42
CA GLY A 255 14.19 19.62 -13.84
C GLY A 255 13.83 18.49 -14.82
N GLN A 256 12.88 18.77 -15.72
CA GLN A 256 12.29 17.85 -16.72
C GLN A 256 13.30 17.03 -17.56
N GLU A 257 14.53 17.50 -17.74
CA GLU A 257 15.55 16.87 -18.61
C GLU A 257 16.70 16.17 -17.88
N LEU A 258 16.82 16.33 -16.55
CA LEU A 258 17.91 15.76 -15.75
C LEU A 258 17.54 14.48 -15.00
N LEU A 259 16.25 14.18 -14.94
CA LEU A 259 15.60 13.31 -13.95
C LEU A 259 15.72 11.80 -14.20
N ALA A 260 16.14 11.39 -15.40
CA ALA A 260 16.15 9.99 -15.80
C ALA A 260 17.56 9.49 -16.13
N SER A 261 18.18 10.03 -17.18
CA SER A 261 19.43 9.50 -17.73
C SER A 261 20.55 9.41 -16.69
N LYS A 262 20.81 10.44 -15.91
CA LYS A 262 21.97 10.44 -14.99
C LYS A 262 21.88 9.41 -13.87
N ILE A 263 20.68 9.13 -13.33
CA ILE A 263 20.51 8.10 -12.29
C ILE A 263 20.54 6.71 -12.94
N TYR A 264 19.87 6.55 -14.08
CA TYR A 264 19.70 5.26 -14.74
C TYR A 264 20.99 4.78 -15.44
N ASP A 265 21.77 5.70 -16.01
CA ASP A 265 23.07 5.43 -16.63
C ASP A 265 24.18 5.20 -15.58
N SER A 266 23.95 5.55 -14.32
CA SER A 266 24.96 5.43 -13.25
C SER A 266 25.20 3.99 -12.77
N PHE A 267 24.29 3.07 -13.08
CA PHE A 267 24.42 1.67 -12.68
C PHE A 267 24.66 0.78 -13.89
N PRO A 268 25.59 -0.20 -13.81
CA PRO A 268 25.75 -1.19 -14.87
C PRO A 268 24.43 -1.92 -15.11
N SER A 269 23.81 -1.66 -16.27
CA SER A 269 22.49 -2.19 -16.63
C SER A 269 22.41 -3.70 -16.56
N ASP A 270 23.54 -4.41 -16.65
CA ASP A 270 23.61 -5.86 -16.69
C ASP A 270 23.70 -6.50 -15.30
N LYS A 271 23.96 -5.70 -14.26
CA LYS A 271 24.08 -6.16 -12.87
C LYS A 271 22.99 -5.63 -11.97
N TYR A 272 22.45 -4.46 -12.26
CA TYR A 272 21.44 -3.81 -11.42
C TYR A 272 20.12 -3.62 -12.16
N HIS A 273 19.02 -3.83 -11.44
CA HIS A 273 17.70 -3.44 -11.91
C HIS A 273 16.92 -2.68 -10.85
N ILE A 274 16.08 -1.75 -11.30
CA ILE A 274 15.14 -1.05 -10.43
C ILE A 274 14.03 -2.01 -10.02
N TYR A 275 13.69 -2.02 -8.74
CA TYR A 275 12.52 -2.76 -8.24
C TYR A 275 11.53 -1.86 -7.50
N LYS A 276 11.89 -0.61 -7.21
CA LYS A 276 11.04 0.38 -6.56
C LYS A 276 11.44 1.80 -6.98
N ILE A 277 10.43 2.62 -7.23
CA ILE A 277 10.60 4.06 -7.46
C ILE A 277 9.51 4.84 -6.72
N VAL A 278 9.89 5.98 -6.16
CA VAL A 278 9.02 6.98 -5.56
C VAL A 278 9.28 8.30 -6.26
N TRP A 279 8.27 8.88 -6.90
CA TRP A 279 8.41 10.11 -7.65
C TRP A 279 7.21 11.03 -7.40
N LYS A 280 7.34 12.29 -7.79
CA LYS A 280 6.31 13.30 -7.68
C LYS A 280 5.83 13.71 -9.05
N VAL A 281 4.53 13.88 -9.18
CA VAL A 281 3.88 14.31 -10.42
C VAL A 281 2.97 15.50 -10.17
N ARG A 282 2.78 16.31 -11.22
CA ARG A 282 1.88 17.47 -11.24
C ARG A 282 1.02 17.42 -12.49
N GLU A 283 -0.30 17.56 -12.33
CA GLU A 283 -1.23 17.51 -13.47
C GLU A 283 -0.99 18.72 -14.39
N ILE A 284 -0.95 18.47 -15.70
CA ILE A 284 -0.81 19.52 -16.70
C ILE A 284 -2.18 20.17 -16.90
N ILE A 285 -2.34 21.41 -16.45
CA ILE A 285 -3.58 22.17 -16.64
C ILE A 285 -3.55 22.82 -18.03
N PRO A 286 -4.57 22.61 -18.89
CA PRO A 286 -4.62 23.25 -20.21
C PRO A 286 -4.44 24.76 -20.13
N ASN A 287 -3.60 25.32 -21.01
CA ASN A 287 -3.25 26.74 -21.08
C ASN A 287 -2.50 27.34 -19.87
N VAL A 288 -2.18 26.54 -18.85
CA VAL A 288 -1.47 26.99 -17.63
C VAL A 288 -0.17 26.21 -17.42
N GLY A 289 -0.16 24.92 -17.76
CA GLY A 289 0.94 24.01 -17.44
C GLY A 289 0.77 23.37 -16.05
N SER A 290 1.80 22.67 -15.60
CA SER A 290 1.79 21.93 -14.32
C SER A 290 2.17 22.79 -13.12
N GLU A 291 2.68 24.01 -13.33
CA GLU A 291 3.20 24.86 -12.25
C GLU A 291 2.17 25.37 -11.26
N GLN A 292 0.88 25.26 -11.59
CA GLN A 292 -0.24 25.68 -10.74
C GLN A 292 -1.11 24.52 -10.26
N SER A 293 -0.67 23.26 -10.43
CA SER A 293 -1.41 22.09 -9.97
C SER A 293 -0.82 21.51 -8.68
N ASP A 294 -1.63 20.70 -8.01
CA ASP A 294 -1.21 19.93 -6.84
C ASP A 294 -0.09 18.94 -7.20
N CYS A 295 0.76 18.66 -6.23
CA CYS A 295 1.87 17.74 -6.39
C CYS A 295 1.61 16.43 -5.63
N TYR A 296 1.56 15.33 -6.36
CA TYR A 296 1.28 14.00 -5.82
C TYR A 296 2.54 13.17 -5.74
N ALA A 297 2.83 12.59 -4.58
CA ALA A 297 3.88 11.58 -4.45
C ALA A 297 3.30 10.19 -4.75
N VAL A 298 3.92 9.50 -5.68
CA VAL A 298 3.54 8.16 -6.15
C VAL A 298 4.66 7.19 -5.86
N GLU A 299 4.32 5.95 -5.54
CA GLU A 299 5.25 4.83 -5.41
C GLU A 299 4.80 3.67 -6.29
N ALA A 300 5.76 3.02 -6.94
CA ALA A 300 5.57 1.76 -7.64
C ALA A 300 6.73 0.83 -7.31
N GLN A 301 6.45 -0.46 -7.13
CA GLN A 301 7.47 -1.45 -6.79
C GLN A 301 7.02 -2.88 -7.09
N PHE A 302 7.97 -3.80 -7.14
CA PHE A 302 7.71 -5.24 -7.10
C PHE A 302 7.79 -5.76 -5.66
N ASP A 303 6.85 -6.63 -5.28
CA ASP A 303 6.85 -7.33 -3.99
C ASP A 303 8.02 -8.29 -3.83
N ASN A 304 8.39 -8.97 -4.92
CA ASN A 304 9.59 -9.80 -4.99
C ASN A 304 10.62 -9.07 -5.86
N PRO A 305 11.60 -8.37 -5.26
CA PRO A 305 12.64 -7.65 -5.99
C PRO A 305 13.51 -8.57 -6.86
N ASP A 306 13.77 -9.79 -6.41
CA ASP A 306 14.69 -10.72 -7.08
C ASP A 306 14.09 -11.21 -8.40
N LYS A 307 12.81 -11.57 -8.35
CA LYS A 307 12.03 -12.05 -9.49
C LYS A 307 11.29 -10.94 -10.24
N SER A 308 11.29 -9.70 -9.76
CA SER A 308 10.47 -8.62 -10.29
C SER A 308 9.00 -9.03 -10.48
N LYS A 309 8.40 -9.61 -9.42
CA LYS A 309 7.00 -10.06 -9.38
C LYS A 309 6.16 -9.30 -8.37
N GLY A 310 4.85 -9.30 -8.60
CA GLY A 310 3.88 -8.68 -7.72
C GLY A 310 3.99 -7.16 -7.80
N PHE A 311 3.78 -6.62 -8.99
CA PHE A 311 3.75 -5.18 -9.20
C PHE A 311 2.66 -4.54 -8.33
N ARG A 312 3.04 -3.55 -7.55
CA ARG A 312 2.13 -2.78 -6.69
C ARG A 312 2.47 -1.31 -6.75
N TYR A 313 1.47 -0.48 -6.54
CA TYR A 313 1.59 0.97 -6.65
C TYR A 313 0.70 1.69 -5.64
N GLN A 314 1.00 2.96 -5.38
CA GLN A 314 0.29 3.75 -4.39
C GLN A 314 0.47 5.25 -4.63
N VAL A 315 -0.63 6.01 -4.52
CA VAL A 315 -0.56 7.46 -4.30
C VAL A 315 -0.38 7.71 -2.80
N LYS A 316 0.77 8.23 -2.39
CA LYS A 316 1.20 8.33 -0.99
C LYS A 316 0.72 9.60 -0.32
N THR A 317 1.02 10.75 -0.93
CA THR A 317 0.76 12.06 -0.34
C THR A 317 0.42 13.08 -1.40
N VAL A 318 -0.21 14.17 -0.99
CA VAL A 318 -0.41 15.36 -1.82
C VAL A 318 0.14 16.61 -1.12
N GLN A 319 0.87 17.42 -1.87
CA GLN A 319 1.17 18.81 -1.52
C GLN A 319 0.23 19.68 -2.34
N ARG A 320 -0.71 20.34 -1.66
CA ARG A 320 -1.69 21.20 -2.32
C ARG A 320 -1.03 22.49 -2.78
N TYR A 321 -1.34 22.93 -3.98
CA TYR A 321 -0.96 24.22 -4.50
C TYR A 321 -1.95 25.28 -4.01
N SER A 322 -1.46 26.27 -3.28
CA SER A 322 -2.27 27.38 -2.82
C SER A 322 -1.43 28.65 -2.71
N ARG A 323 -2.02 29.81 -3.03
CA ARG A 323 -1.35 31.12 -2.91
C ARG A 323 0.02 31.19 -3.62
N GLY A 324 0.14 30.58 -4.80
CA GLY A 324 1.36 30.64 -5.60
C GLY A 324 2.44 29.62 -5.25
N SER A 325 2.20 28.72 -4.29
CA SER A 325 3.21 27.72 -3.87
C SER A 325 2.59 26.41 -3.40
N LEU A 326 3.40 25.34 -3.39
CA LEU A 326 3.03 24.08 -2.76
C LEU A 326 3.13 24.19 -1.24
N ASN A 327 2.16 23.62 -0.53
CA ASN A 327 2.24 23.52 0.92
C ASN A 327 3.51 22.77 1.36
N ALA A 328 4.17 23.31 2.40
CA ALA A 328 5.45 22.78 2.89
C ALA A 328 5.34 21.32 3.37
N THR A 329 4.23 20.96 4.02
CA THR A 329 4.01 19.62 4.56
C THR A 329 3.10 18.81 3.64
N PRO A 330 3.57 17.67 3.10
CA PRO A 330 2.71 16.73 2.38
C PRO A 330 1.63 16.17 3.30
N SER A 331 0.41 16.09 2.77
CA SER A 331 -0.74 15.51 3.47
C SER A 331 -0.98 14.07 3.01
N ASN A 332 -1.28 13.19 3.96
CA ASN A 332 -1.79 11.84 3.68
C ASN A 332 -3.30 11.84 3.36
N SER A 333 -3.99 12.96 3.61
CA SER A 333 -5.43 13.14 3.38
C SER A 333 -5.72 13.42 1.90
N LEU A 334 -5.49 12.41 1.07
CA LEU A 334 -5.81 12.42 -0.36
C LEU A 334 -7.33 12.30 -0.57
N ASN A 335 -7.89 13.09 -1.48
CA ASN A 335 -9.27 12.87 -1.92
C ASN A 335 -9.38 11.46 -2.55
N LYS A 336 -10.44 10.71 -2.23
CA LYS A 336 -10.64 9.35 -2.74
C LYS A 336 -10.68 9.35 -4.28
N HIS A 337 -11.40 10.29 -4.89
CA HIS A 337 -11.56 10.37 -6.33
C HIS A 337 -10.24 10.67 -7.05
N GLU A 338 -9.44 11.62 -6.54
CA GLU A 338 -8.13 11.95 -7.11
C GLU A 338 -7.17 10.76 -7.01
N ALA A 339 -7.12 10.11 -5.85
CA ALA A 339 -6.28 8.94 -5.64
C ALA A 339 -6.69 7.77 -6.55
N GLU A 340 -7.98 7.54 -6.76
CA GLU A 340 -8.51 6.52 -7.67
C GLU A 340 -8.16 6.85 -9.14
N LYS A 341 -8.40 8.10 -9.59
CA LYS A 341 -8.06 8.57 -10.94
C LYS A 341 -6.58 8.33 -11.24
N LEU A 342 -5.69 8.76 -10.35
CA LEU A 342 -4.25 8.63 -10.55
C LEU A 342 -3.79 7.16 -10.43
N SER A 343 -4.38 6.38 -9.52
CA SER A 343 -4.11 4.93 -9.40
C SER A 343 -4.47 4.17 -10.67
N LYS A 344 -5.62 4.47 -11.28
CA LYS A 344 -6.05 3.90 -12.56
C LYS A 344 -5.10 4.30 -13.69
N LEU A 345 -4.66 5.55 -13.73
CA LEU A 345 -3.70 6.02 -14.72
C LEU A 345 -2.36 5.29 -14.59
N ILE A 346 -1.80 5.18 -13.37
CA ILE A 346 -0.53 4.47 -13.13
C ILE A 346 -0.62 3.03 -13.64
N TYR A 347 -1.69 2.31 -13.30
CA TYR A 347 -1.85 0.93 -13.74
C TYR A 347 -2.03 0.83 -15.26
N LYS A 348 -2.86 1.68 -15.86
CA LYS A 348 -3.06 1.72 -17.32
C LYS A 348 -1.72 1.94 -18.04
N THR A 349 -0.91 2.90 -17.58
CA THR A 349 0.43 3.15 -18.12
C THR A 349 1.33 1.93 -17.94
N ALA A 350 1.33 1.32 -16.75
CA ALA A 350 2.13 0.13 -16.47
C ALA A 350 1.75 -1.06 -17.38
N LEU A 351 0.45 -1.27 -17.59
CA LEU A 351 -0.07 -2.33 -18.47
C LEU A 351 0.30 -2.06 -19.93
N SER A 352 0.19 -0.82 -20.42
CA SER A 352 0.61 -0.46 -21.79
C SER A 352 2.08 -0.78 -22.02
N ILE A 353 2.95 -0.33 -21.09
CA ILE A 353 4.39 -0.59 -21.17
C ILE A 353 4.67 -2.10 -21.17
N TYR A 354 4.02 -2.85 -20.27
CA TYR A 354 4.17 -4.29 -20.18
C TYR A 354 3.76 -4.99 -21.48
N THR A 355 2.59 -4.67 -22.02
CA THR A 355 2.09 -5.25 -23.28
C THR A 355 3.01 -4.93 -24.44
N GLU A 356 3.47 -3.69 -24.59
CA GLU A 356 4.41 -3.29 -25.65
C GLU A 356 5.76 -4.01 -25.54
N MET A 357 6.29 -4.17 -24.32
CA MET A 357 7.57 -4.84 -24.09
C MET A 357 7.51 -6.36 -24.22
N MET A 358 6.32 -6.95 -24.06
CA MET A 358 6.12 -8.39 -24.26
C MET A 358 5.74 -8.74 -25.70
N GLN A 359 5.03 -7.85 -26.41
CA GLN A 359 4.73 -8.01 -27.84
C GLN A 359 5.97 -7.84 -28.73
N SER A 360 6.99 -7.11 -28.30
CA SER A 360 8.26 -6.99 -29.05
C SER A 360 9.13 -8.26 -29.03
N LYS A 361 8.65 -9.33 -28.40
CA LYS A 361 9.34 -10.64 -28.30
C LYS A 361 8.79 -11.71 -29.25
N ASP A 362 7.65 -11.44 -29.91
CA ASP A 362 7.09 -12.24 -31.01
C ASP A 362 7.41 -11.55 -32.35
#